data_AF-A0A973WHI0-F1
#
_entry.id   AF-A0A973WHI0-F1
#
_cell.length_a   1.000
_cell.length_b   1.000
_cell.length_c   1.000
_cell.angle_alpha   90.00
_cell.angle_beta   90.00
_cell.angle_gamma   90.00
#
_symmetry.space_group_name_H-M   'P 1'
#
loop_
_entity.id
_entity.type
_entity.pdbx_description
1 polymer ?
#
loop_
_entity_poly.entity_id
_entity_poly.type
_entity_poly.pdbx_seq_one_letter_code
_entity_poly.pdbx_strand_id
1 'polypeptide(L)'
;MAVAKKTASGTGAKASGRSRGAAKSAAPSIVEFDKEQELHAYRELLLIRRFEEKAGQLYGMGLIGGFCHLYIGQEAVVIGLQMAKVDGDQMITAYRDHGHMLAMGLDPKGVMAELTGRQGGLSKGKGGSMHMFSKEK
;
A
#
# COMPACT_ATOMS: atom_id res chain seq x y z
N MET A 1 -45.78 -61.43 -23.77
CA MET A 1 -46.10 -61.80 -22.37
C MET A 1 -44.92 -61.42 -21.49
N ALA A 2 -45.20 -60.76 -20.35
CA ALA A 2 -44.36 -60.57 -19.15
C ALA A 2 -42.96 -59.97 -19.34
N VAL A 3 -42.74 -58.67 -19.08
CA VAL A 3 -42.44 -58.05 -17.76
C VAL A 3 -41.51 -58.88 -16.88
N ALA A 4 -40.26 -58.42 -16.74
CA ALA A 4 -39.44 -58.64 -15.55
C ALA A 4 -38.68 -57.33 -15.21
N LYS A 5 -39.13 -56.73 -14.12
CA LYS A 5 -38.69 -55.48 -13.51
C LYS A 5 -37.33 -55.73 -12.82
N LYS A 6 -36.25 -55.05 -13.23
CA LYS A 6 -35.00 -55.05 -12.46
C LYS A 6 -34.85 -53.69 -11.78
N THR A 7 -35.05 -53.71 -10.47
CA THR A 7 -34.85 -52.60 -9.55
C THR A 7 -33.36 -52.30 -9.40
N ALA A 8 -32.93 -51.13 -9.85
CA ALA A 8 -31.67 -50.53 -9.44
C ALA A 8 -32.01 -49.31 -8.57
N SER A 9 -31.71 -49.43 -7.29
CA SER A 9 -31.83 -48.38 -6.29
C SER A 9 -30.91 -47.22 -6.63
N GLY A 10 -31.47 -46.12 -7.12
CA GLY A 10 -30.77 -44.84 -7.20
C GLY A 10 -30.49 -44.35 -5.78
N THR A 11 -29.25 -44.45 -5.34
CA THR A 11 -28.76 -43.75 -4.15
C THR A 11 -28.68 -42.26 -4.49
N GLY A 12 -29.77 -41.55 -4.25
CA GLY A 12 -29.80 -40.09 -4.30
C GLY A 12 -28.84 -39.54 -3.26
N ALA A 13 -27.68 -39.06 -3.71
CA ALA A 13 -26.79 -38.24 -2.90
C ALA A 13 -27.54 -36.94 -2.59
N LYS A 14 -28.10 -36.83 -1.38
CA LYS A 14 -28.57 -35.56 -0.84
C LYS A 14 -27.35 -34.66 -0.70
N ALA A 15 -27.19 -33.75 -1.66
CA ALA A 15 -26.32 -32.59 -1.50
C ALA A 15 -26.82 -31.83 -0.26
N SER A 16 -26.11 -31.97 0.86
CA SER A 16 -26.32 -31.11 2.02
C SER A 16 -25.88 -29.71 1.60
N GLY A 17 -26.83 -28.93 1.09
CA GLY A 17 -26.64 -27.50 0.85
C GLY A 17 -26.24 -26.87 2.18
N ARG A 18 -24.94 -26.63 2.34
CA ARG A 18 -24.40 -25.84 3.45
C ARG A 18 -24.94 -24.44 3.22
N SER A 19 -26.02 -24.07 3.91
CA SER A 19 -26.48 -22.69 3.94
C SER A 19 -25.31 -21.89 4.50
N ARG A 20 -24.60 -21.18 3.62
CA ARG A 20 -23.73 -20.10 4.05
C ARG A 20 -24.69 -19.06 4.62
N GLY A 21 -24.94 -19.14 5.92
CA GLY A 21 -25.55 -18.04 6.65
C GLY A 21 -24.73 -16.81 6.29
N ALA A 22 -25.35 -15.86 5.60
CA ALA A 22 -24.75 -14.58 5.34
C ALA A 22 -24.43 -13.99 6.71
N ALA A 23 -23.17 -14.06 7.11
CA ALA A 23 -22.69 -13.28 8.24
C ALA A 23 -23.05 -11.84 7.87
N LYS A 24 -23.97 -11.24 8.63
CA LYS A 24 -24.24 -9.80 8.54
C LYS A 24 -22.88 -9.14 8.76
N SER A 25 -22.27 -8.62 7.70
CA SER A 25 -21.05 -7.86 7.81
C SER A 25 -21.40 -6.66 8.68
N ALA A 26 -21.00 -6.69 9.95
CA ALA A 26 -21.02 -5.49 10.76
C ALA A 26 -20.29 -4.42 9.97
N ALA A 27 -20.88 -3.23 9.85
CA ALA A 27 -20.19 -2.09 9.26
C ALA A 27 -18.83 -1.97 9.97
N PRO A 28 -17.73 -1.79 9.23
CA PRO A 28 -16.42 -1.68 9.86
C PRO A 28 -16.49 -0.55 10.89
N SER A 29 -16.14 -0.88 12.14
CA SER A 29 -16.05 0.11 13.20
C SER A 29 -15.01 1.15 12.80
N ILE A 30 -15.37 2.42 12.87
CA ILE A 30 -14.39 3.51 12.72
C ILE A 30 -13.37 3.36 13.85
N VAL A 31 -12.10 3.32 13.50
CA VAL A 31 -11.00 3.27 14.48
C VAL A 31 -10.89 4.67 15.08
N GLU A 32 -11.04 4.78 16.39
CA GLU A 32 -10.84 6.02 17.13
C GLU A 32 -9.33 6.22 17.36
N PHE A 33 -8.84 7.42 17.07
CA PHE A 33 -7.45 7.80 17.33
C PHE A 33 -7.38 8.69 18.58
N ASP A 34 -6.34 8.50 19.38
CA ASP A 34 -6.01 9.49 20.40
C ASP A 34 -5.37 10.74 19.76
N LYS A 35 -5.31 11.82 20.54
CA LYS A 35 -4.77 13.11 20.08
C LYS A 35 -3.34 13.00 19.55
N GLU A 36 -2.50 12.16 20.14
CA GLU A 36 -1.11 12.02 19.71
C GLU A 36 -1.02 11.27 18.38
N GLN A 37 -1.85 10.24 18.19
CA GLN A 37 -2.00 9.53 16.92
C GLN A 37 -2.52 10.46 15.81
N GLU A 38 -3.52 11.29 16.09
CA GLU A 38 -4.03 12.29 15.14
C GLU A 38 -2.95 13.30 14.72
N LEU A 39 -2.22 13.85 15.70
CA LEU A 39 -1.15 14.81 15.44
C LEU A 39 0.01 14.17 14.69
N HIS A 40 0.37 12.93 15.02
CA HIS A 40 1.37 12.15 14.30
C HIS A 40 0.95 11.94 12.85
N ALA A 41 -0.24 11.40 12.62
CA ALA A 41 -0.77 11.19 11.27
C ALA A 41 -0.79 12.50 10.47
N TYR A 42 -1.27 13.59 11.05
CA TYR A 42 -1.29 14.89 10.39
C TYR A 42 0.10 15.39 9.96
N ARG A 43 1.11 15.24 10.84
CA ARG A 43 2.49 15.61 10.52
C ARG A 43 3.05 14.78 9.37
N GLU A 44 2.81 13.47 9.38
CA GLU A 44 3.28 12.56 8.33
C GLU A 44 2.59 12.84 6.98
N LEU A 45 1.28 13.07 6.98
CA LEU A 45 0.53 13.47 5.78
C LEU A 45 1.09 14.76 5.17
N LEU A 46 1.37 15.77 6.03
CA LEU A 46 1.95 17.03 5.60
C LEU A 46 3.38 16.87 5.09
N LEU A 47 4.19 16.04 5.74
CA LEU A 47 5.56 15.75 5.31
C LEU A 47 5.56 15.22 3.88
N ILE A 48 4.74 14.19 3.61
CA ILE A 48 4.61 13.63 2.27
C ILE A 48 4.15 14.72 1.29
N ARG A 49 3.05 15.44 1.58
CA ARG A 49 2.55 16.49 0.70
C ARG A 49 3.61 17.53 0.34
N ARG A 50 4.35 18.04 1.33
CA ARG A 50 5.39 19.06 1.11
C ARG A 50 6.59 18.52 0.36
N PHE A 51 6.97 17.27 0.64
CA PHE A 51 8.01 16.59 -0.11
C PHE A 51 7.64 16.46 -1.60
N GLU A 52 6.43 15.98 -1.88
CA GLU A 52 5.91 15.80 -3.24
C GLU A 52 5.79 17.12 -4.02
N GLU A 53 5.29 18.18 -3.38
CA GLU A 53 5.24 19.53 -3.97
C GLU A 53 6.64 20.02 -4.35
N LYS A 54 7.65 19.73 -3.51
CA LYS A 54 9.04 20.08 -3.78
C LYS A 54 9.63 19.24 -4.90
N ALA A 55 9.36 17.95 -4.93
CA ALA A 55 9.75 17.06 -6.03
C ALA A 55 9.14 17.55 -7.35
N GLY A 56 7.85 17.87 -7.37
CA GLY A 56 7.17 18.45 -8.54
C GLY A 56 7.79 19.77 -9.00
N GLN A 57 8.15 20.66 -8.08
CA GLN A 57 8.87 21.89 -8.39
C GLN A 57 10.23 21.62 -9.06
N LEU A 58 11.04 20.75 -8.47
CA LEU A 58 12.37 20.42 -8.99
C LEU A 58 12.30 19.70 -10.34
N TYR A 59 11.29 18.86 -10.55
CA TYR A 59 11.02 18.23 -11.83
C TYR A 59 10.66 19.27 -12.90
N GLY A 60 9.78 20.23 -12.58
CA GLY A 60 9.46 21.34 -13.48
C GLY A 60 10.67 22.23 -13.82
N MET A 61 11.66 22.30 -12.93
CA MET A 61 12.94 22.98 -13.17
C MET A 61 13.96 22.13 -13.95
N GLY A 62 13.65 20.88 -14.29
CA GLY A 62 14.56 19.94 -14.96
C GLY A 62 15.68 19.41 -14.05
N LEU A 63 15.55 19.54 -12.73
CA LEU A 63 16.54 19.06 -11.75
C LEU A 63 16.34 17.60 -11.33
N ILE A 64 15.20 17.01 -11.71
CA ILE A 64 14.91 15.58 -11.64
C ILE A 64 14.75 15.11 -13.09
N GLY A 65 15.59 14.16 -13.50
CA GLY A 65 15.55 13.61 -14.86
C GLY A 65 14.63 12.40 -14.98
N GLY A 66 14.22 12.07 -16.22
CA GLY A 66 13.41 10.88 -16.50
C GLY A 66 11.95 11.06 -16.09
N PHE A 67 11.43 10.15 -15.26
CA PHE A 67 10.04 10.17 -14.79
C PHE A 67 9.95 10.63 -13.34
N CYS A 68 8.84 11.28 -12.97
CA CYS A 68 8.55 11.68 -11.59
C CYS A 68 7.06 11.49 -11.29
N HIS A 69 6.72 10.48 -10.50
CA HIS A 69 5.33 10.13 -10.19
C HIS A 69 4.95 10.56 -8.77
N LEU A 70 4.22 11.66 -8.65
CA LEU A 70 3.96 12.28 -7.35
C LEU A 70 2.88 11.54 -6.53
N TYR A 71 3.02 11.36 -5.23
CA TYR A 71 2.04 10.72 -4.34
C TYR A 71 0.90 11.65 -3.85
N ILE A 72 0.76 12.84 -4.47
CA ILE A 72 -0.20 13.87 -4.05
C ILE A 72 -1.64 13.34 -4.09
N GLY A 73 -2.34 13.48 -2.96
CA GLY A 73 -3.73 13.07 -2.79
C GLY A 73 -3.93 11.64 -2.31
N GLN A 74 -2.84 10.87 -2.15
CA GLN A 74 -2.88 9.49 -1.66
C GLN A 74 -2.20 9.32 -0.30
N GLU A 75 -1.79 10.40 0.36
CA GLU A 75 -0.98 10.36 1.58
C GLU A 75 -1.65 9.54 2.70
N ALA A 76 -2.98 9.66 2.84
CA ALA A 76 -3.75 8.91 3.84
C ALA A 76 -3.70 7.39 3.63
N VAL A 77 -3.51 6.93 2.39
CA VAL A 77 -3.41 5.50 2.08
C VAL A 77 -2.19 4.90 2.76
N VAL A 78 -1.03 5.52 2.58
CA VAL A 78 0.22 4.97 3.10
C VAL A 78 0.41 5.19 4.59
N ILE A 79 -0.06 6.32 5.13
CA ILE A 79 -0.03 6.55 6.58
C ILE A 79 -1.01 5.63 7.31
N GLY A 80 -2.21 5.41 6.76
CA GLY A 80 -3.14 4.43 7.33
C GLY A 80 -2.56 3.01 7.33
N LEU A 81 -1.89 2.60 6.25
CA LEU A 81 -1.17 1.33 6.18
C LEU A 81 -0.04 1.25 7.22
N GLN A 82 0.75 2.31 7.36
CA GLN A 82 1.86 2.38 8.31
C GLN A 82 1.38 2.27 9.76
N MET A 83 0.26 2.93 10.11
CA MET A 83 -0.32 2.89 11.46
C MET A 83 -0.91 1.53 11.81
N ALA A 84 -1.33 0.74 10.81
CA ALA A 84 -1.85 -0.61 10.99
C ALA A 84 -0.78 -1.71 10.87
N LYS A 85 0.43 -1.36 10.43
CA LYS A 85 1.54 -2.28 10.22
C LYS A 85 2.02 -2.86 11.55
N VAL A 86 2.39 -4.14 11.56
CA VAL A 86 3.05 -4.78 12.71
C VAL A 86 4.51 -5.10 12.42
N ASP A 87 5.25 -5.46 13.48
CA ASP A 87 6.65 -5.85 13.37
C ASP A 87 6.80 -7.10 12.49
N GLY A 88 7.77 -7.05 11.58
CA GLY A 88 8.02 -8.11 10.59
C GLY A 88 7.33 -7.92 9.23
N ASP A 89 6.25 -7.11 9.15
CA ASP A 89 5.60 -6.83 7.87
C ASP A 89 6.57 -6.17 6.88
N GLN A 90 6.46 -6.58 5.61
CA GLN A 90 7.22 -6.04 4.49
C GLN A 90 6.30 -5.23 3.57
N MET A 91 6.80 -4.14 3.00
CA MET A 91 6.04 -3.29 2.09
C MET A 91 6.58 -3.37 0.67
N ILE A 92 5.68 -3.53 -0.30
CA ILE A 92 5.98 -3.45 -1.73
C ILE A 92 4.94 -2.55 -2.39
N THR A 93 5.36 -1.74 -3.35
CA THR A 93 4.50 -0.86 -4.14
C THR A 93 5.02 -0.73 -5.57
N ALA A 94 4.31 0.02 -6.41
CA ALA A 94 4.70 0.31 -7.79
C ALA A 94 5.51 1.62 -7.88
N TYR A 95 5.47 2.28 -9.05
CA TYR A 95 6.29 3.44 -9.40
C TYR A 95 5.95 4.77 -8.70
N ARG A 96 4.98 4.78 -7.79
CA ARG A 96 4.56 5.96 -7.02
C ARG A 96 4.89 5.74 -5.55
N ASP A 97 6.18 5.60 -5.28
CA ASP A 97 6.72 5.03 -4.05
C ASP A 97 7.26 6.08 -3.07
N HIS A 98 7.33 7.36 -3.43
CA HIS A 98 7.96 8.40 -2.60
C HIS A 98 7.32 8.50 -1.22
N GLY A 99 5.99 8.59 -1.16
CA GLY A 99 5.23 8.57 0.09
C GLY A 99 5.41 7.28 0.90
N HIS A 100 5.63 6.14 0.24
CA HIS A 100 5.94 4.87 0.92
C HIS A 100 7.32 4.90 1.57
N MET A 101 8.33 5.45 0.89
CA MET A 101 9.67 5.59 1.47
C MET A 101 9.63 6.47 2.73
N LEU A 102 8.90 7.58 2.67
CA LEU A 102 8.76 8.49 3.81
C LEU A 102 8.00 7.84 4.98
N ALA A 103 6.86 7.20 4.69
CA ALA A 103 6.06 6.53 5.72
C ALA A 103 6.82 5.39 6.41
N MET A 104 7.70 4.67 5.69
CA MET A 104 8.57 3.65 6.29
C MET A 104 9.76 4.24 7.09
N GLY A 105 9.81 5.56 7.23
CA GLY A 105 10.78 6.27 8.06
C GLY A 105 12.16 6.41 7.41
N LEU A 106 12.26 6.37 6.09
CA LEU A 106 13.51 6.69 5.40
C LEU A 106 13.74 8.21 5.45
N ASP A 107 15.01 8.62 5.55
CA ASP A 107 15.37 10.04 5.59
C ASP A 107 14.90 10.76 4.30
N PRO A 108 14.04 11.80 4.39
CA PRO A 108 13.61 12.58 3.24
C PRO A 108 14.79 13.11 2.40
N LYS A 109 15.94 13.42 3.02
CA LYS A 109 17.13 13.85 2.27
C LYS A 109 17.67 12.75 1.36
N GLY A 110 17.67 11.50 1.82
CA GLY A 110 18.07 10.34 1.04
C GLY A 110 17.12 10.07 -0.13
N VAL A 111 15.81 10.18 0.11
CA VAL A 111 14.78 10.06 -0.94
C VAL A 111 14.98 11.16 -1.99
N MET A 112 15.13 12.42 -1.57
CA MET A 112 15.35 13.54 -2.49
C MET A 112 16.68 13.44 -3.24
N ALA A 113 17.73 12.94 -2.60
CA ALA A 113 19.02 12.68 -3.24
C ALA A 113 18.89 11.63 -4.35
N GLU A 114 18.06 10.59 -4.13
CA GLU A 114 17.79 9.58 -5.17
C GLU A 114 17.00 10.18 -6.34
N LEU A 115 15.96 10.98 -6.06
CA LEU A 115 15.18 11.68 -7.09
C LEU A 115 16.06 12.60 -7.96
N THR A 116 17.01 13.29 -7.35
CA THR A 116 17.92 14.21 -8.03
C THR A 116 19.18 13.54 -8.58
N GLY A 117 19.22 12.20 -8.61
CA GLY A 117 20.30 11.42 -9.22
C GLY A 117 21.66 11.57 -8.53
N ARG A 118 21.68 11.77 -7.20
CA ARG A 118 22.91 12.01 -6.42
C ARG A 118 23.42 10.73 -5.76
N GLN A 119 24.73 10.68 -5.54
CA GLN A 119 25.40 9.52 -4.92
C GLN A 119 24.88 9.21 -3.50
N GLY A 120 24.37 10.22 -2.78
CA GLY A 120 23.76 10.05 -1.45
C GLY A 120 22.34 9.49 -1.47
N GLY A 121 21.77 9.17 -2.65
CA GLY A 121 20.48 8.53 -2.77
C GLY A 121 20.49 7.07 -2.28
N LEU A 122 19.30 6.54 -2.00
CA LEU A 122 19.08 5.19 -1.47
C LEU A 122 19.70 4.08 -2.36
N SER A 123 19.72 4.30 -3.66
CA SER A 123 20.32 3.44 -4.69
C SER A 123 21.52 4.11 -5.37
N LYS A 124 22.14 5.09 -4.70
CA LYS A 124 23.26 5.90 -5.19
C LYS A 124 22.92 6.70 -6.45
N GLY A 125 21.66 7.12 -6.61
CA GLY A 125 21.17 7.90 -7.73
C GLY A 125 20.94 7.09 -9.01
N LYS A 126 20.90 5.75 -8.92
CA LYS A 126 20.73 4.86 -10.08
C LYS A 126 19.30 4.39 -10.28
N GLY A 127 18.44 4.50 -9.26
CA GLY A 127 17.05 4.08 -9.32
C GLY A 127 16.11 5.21 -9.73
N GLY A 128 16.35 6.42 -9.22
CA GLY A 128 15.50 7.57 -9.48
C GLY A 128 14.08 7.40 -8.91
N SER A 129 13.08 8.00 -9.56
CA SER A 129 11.71 8.11 -9.03
C SER A 129 10.94 6.80 -8.87
N MET A 130 11.30 5.71 -9.55
CA MET A 130 10.45 4.51 -9.61
C MET A 130 11.06 3.31 -8.90
N HIS A 131 12.31 3.41 -8.46
CA HIS A 131 13.15 2.27 -8.08
C HIS A 131 13.92 2.57 -6.80
N MET A 132 13.18 2.82 -5.72
CA MET A 132 13.73 3.01 -4.38
C MET A 132 13.55 1.76 -3.53
N PHE A 133 14.58 1.42 -2.76
CA PHE A 133 14.59 0.22 -1.92
C PHE A 133 15.31 0.50 -0.60
N SER A 134 14.84 -0.13 0.47
CA SER A 134 15.58 -0.27 1.72
C SER A 134 15.52 -1.72 2.17
N LYS A 135 16.61 -2.21 2.78
CA LYS A 135 16.63 -3.52 3.44
C LYS A 135 16.38 -3.42 4.94
N GLU A 136 16.56 -2.22 5.50
CA GLU A 136 16.51 -1.97 6.94
C GLU A 136 15.10 -1.64 7.43
N LYS A 137 14.17 -1.35 6.50
CA LYS A 137 12.82 -0.86 6.74
C LYS A 137 11.81 -1.65 5.92
#